data_AF-A0A3D4GWI7-F1
#
_entry.id   AF-A0A3D4GWI7-F1
#
_cell.length_a   1.000
_cell.length_b   1.000
_cell.length_c   1.000
_cell.angle_alpha   90.00
_cell.angle_beta   90.00
_cell.angle_gamma   90.00
#
_symmetry.space_group_name_H-M   'P 1'
#
loop_
_entity.id
_entity.type
_entity.pdbx_description
1 polymer ?
#
loop_
_entity_poly.entity_id
_entity_poly.type
_entity_poly.pdbx_seq_one_letter_code
_entity_poly.pdbx_strand_id
1 'polypeptide(L)'
;LAAAGVGTLGIVDADVVDITNLQRQILHGTSDVGRPKAISARETLMDLNPGCNVIPYIEYLNSENVMDIISEYDIVVNGCDNFPTRYMVNDACVFAGKPIVDGSIFRFEGQVTIYP
;
A
#
# COMPACT_ATOMS: atom_id res chain seq x y z
N LEU A 1 -1.59 7.73 8.17
CA LEU A 1 -2.06 8.63 7.09
C LEU A 1 -3.55 8.96 7.22
N ALA A 2 -4.46 7.98 7.30
CA ALA A 2 -5.89 8.24 7.48
C ALA A 2 -6.18 9.11 8.73
N ALA A 3 -5.66 8.75 9.90
CA ALA A 3 -5.81 9.54 11.14
C ALA A 3 -5.13 10.93 11.08
N ALA A 4 -4.16 11.12 10.17
CA ALA A 4 -3.51 12.42 9.99
C ALA A 4 -4.31 13.35 9.06
N GLY A 5 -5.45 12.91 8.53
CA GLY A 5 -6.32 13.71 7.67
C GLY A 5 -5.95 13.70 6.19
N VAL A 6 -5.17 12.72 5.71
CA VAL A 6 -4.98 12.53 4.26
C VAL A 6 -6.33 12.22 3.63
N GLY A 7 -6.73 13.05 2.64
CA GLY A 7 -8.07 12.99 2.04
C GLY A 7 -8.33 11.71 1.26
N THR A 8 -7.37 11.24 0.46
CA THR A 8 -7.52 10.05 -0.39
C THR A 8 -6.36 9.08 -0.17
N LEU A 9 -6.64 7.79 0.00
CA LEU A 9 -5.64 6.72 0.10
C LEU A 9 -5.95 5.60 -0.88
N GLY A 10 -5.03 5.35 -1.81
CA GLY A 10 -5.01 4.13 -2.62
C GLY A 10 -4.30 3.01 -1.89
N ILE A 11 -4.85 1.79 -1.92
CA ILE A 11 -4.22 0.60 -1.35
C ILE A 11 -4.22 -0.48 -2.42
N VAL A 12 -3.04 -0.92 -2.83
CA VAL A 12 -2.88 -2.00 -3.80
C VAL A 12 -2.33 -3.24 -3.09
N ASP A 13 -3.16 -4.29 -3.01
CA ASP A 13 -2.76 -5.58 -2.47
C ASP A 13 -3.70 -6.67 -3.01
N ALA A 14 -3.13 -7.66 -3.69
CA ALA A 14 -3.87 -8.76 -4.31
C ALA A 14 -4.12 -9.94 -3.36
N ASP A 15 -3.44 -9.97 -2.21
CA ASP A 15 -3.52 -11.09 -1.30
C ASP A 15 -4.78 -11.04 -0.42
N VAL A 16 -5.06 -12.16 0.22
CA VAL A 16 -6.05 -12.27 1.28
C VAL A 16 -5.38 -12.26 2.65
N VAL A 17 -6.13 -11.87 3.68
CA VAL A 17 -5.66 -11.88 5.07
C VAL A 17 -5.39 -13.32 5.49
N ASP A 18 -4.18 -13.58 5.98
CA ASP A 18 -3.74 -14.87 6.50
C ASP A 18 -3.44 -14.77 7.99
N ILE A 19 -3.87 -15.77 8.77
CA ILE A 19 -3.67 -15.82 10.21
C ILE A 19 -2.19 -15.72 10.61
N THR A 20 -1.27 -16.26 9.79
CA THR A 20 0.18 -16.22 9.98
C THR A 20 0.80 -14.85 9.72
N ASN A 21 -0.01 -13.85 9.32
CA ASN A 21 0.43 -12.49 9.07
C ASN A 21 -0.10 -11.49 10.13
N LEU A 22 -1.09 -11.88 10.94
CA LEU A 22 -1.74 -11.01 11.92
C LEU A 22 -0.80 -10.47 13.00
N GLN A 23 0.28 -11.19 13.33
CA GLN A 23 1.28 -10.74 14.32
C GLN A 23 2.07 -9.49 13.88
N ARG A 24 2.01 -9.12 12.59
CA ARG A 24 2.69 -7.93 12.05
C ARG A 24 1.79 -7.02 11.21
N GLN A 25 0.66 -7.52 10.70
CA GLN A 25 -0.30 -6.74 9.92
C GLN A 25 -1.49 -6.31 10.79
N ILE A 26 -1.24 -5.31 11.64
CA ILE A 26 -2.18 -4.86 12.67
C ILE A 26 -3.45 -4.16 12.14
N LEU A 27 -3.55 -3.93 10.83
CA LEU A 27 -4.77 -3.41 10.20
C LEU A 27 -5.89 -4.46 10.11
N HIS A 28 -5.56 -5.75 10.29
CA HIS A 28 -6.49 -6.86 10.09
C HIS A 28 -6.76 -7.59 11.40
N GLY A 29 -7.98 -8.14 11.54
CA GLY A 29 -8.38 -8.99 12.66
C GLY A 29 -8.56 -10.46 12.27
N THR A 30 -8.78 -11.33 13.27
CA THR A 30 -9.12 -12.74 13.04
C THR A 30 -10.41 -12.91 12.23
N SER A 31 -11.36 -11.97 12.37
CA SER A 31 -12.58 -11.92 11.56
C SER A 31 -12.34 -11.65 10.08
N ASP A 32 -11.16 -11.16 9.70
CA ASP A 32 -10.84 -10.82 8.32
C ASP A 32 -10.14 -11.94 7.55
N VAL A 33 -9.76 -13.04 8.21
CA VAL A 33 -9.02 -14.14 7.57
C VAL A 33 -9.80 -14.66 6.34
N GLY A 34 -9.10 -14.73 5.20
CA GLY A 34 -9.66 -15.11 3.90
C GLY A 34 -10.30 -13.96 3.10
N ARG A 35 -10.44 -12.76 3.68
CA ARG A 35 -10.91 -11.56 2.96
C ARG A 35 -9.74 -10.89 2.23
N PRO A 36 -9.98 -10.20 1.10
CA PRO A 36 -8.95 -9.39 0.45
C PRO A 36 -8.35 -8.35 1.41
N LYS A 37 -7.02 -8.29 1.50
CA LYS A 37 -6.31 -7.35 2.40
C LYS A 37 -6.69 -5.91 2.13
N ALA A 38 -6.73 -5.50 0.86
CA ALA A 38 -7.10 -4.13 0.48
C ALA A 38 -8.50 -3.74 0.97
N ILE A 39 -9.45 -4.67 0.99
CA ILE A 39 -10.82 -4.42 1.48
C ILE A 39 -10.85 -4.33 3.01
N SER A 40 -10.22 -5.28 3.71
CA SER A 40 -10.13 -5.22 5.18
C SER A 40 -9.43 -3.94 5.64
N ALA A 41 -8.32 -3.55 4.98
CA ALA A 41 -7.62 -2.30 5.28
C ALA A 41 -8.50 -1.08 5.04
N ARG A 42 -9.26 -1.03 3.94
CA ARG A 42 -10.23 0.05 3.68
C ARG A 42 -11.22 0.20 4.83
N GLU A 43 -11.86 -0.88 5.24
CA GLU A 43 -12.89 -0.83 6.29
C GLU A 43 -12.29 -0.33 7.61
N THR A 44 -11.14 -0.86 8.02
CA THR A 44 -10.43 -0.41 9.22
C THR A 44 -10.06 1.08 9.16
N LEU A 45 -9.57 1.56 8.01
CA LEU A 45 -9.17 2.96 7.87
C LEU A 45 -10.38 3.91 7.80
N MET A 46 -11.49 3.49 7.21
CA MET A 46 -12.73 4.26 7.18
C MET A 46 -13.41 4.31 8.55
N ASP A 47 -13.31 3.25 9.35
CA ASP A 47 -13.76 3.26 10.75
C ASP A 47 -12.93 4.26 11.59
N LEU A 48 -11.61 4.29 11.36
CA LEU A 48 -10.70 5.23 12.02
C LEU A 48 -10.94 6.69 11.61
N ASN A 49 -11.16 6.96 10.32
CA ASN A 49 -11.47 8.29 9.81
C ASN A 49 -12.49 8.21 8.66
N PRO A 50 -13.79 8.42 8.95
CA PRO A 50 -14.84 8.39 7.92
C PRO A 50 -14.70 9.46 6.84
N GLY A 51 -13.90 10.51 7.07
CA GLY A 51 -13.60 11.55 6.08
C GLY A 51 -12.53 11.15 5.06
N CYS A 52 -11.90 9.99 5.22
CA CYS A 52 -10.88 9.50 4.29
C CYS A 52 -11.53 8.68 3.17
N ASN A 53 -11.26 9.06 1.91
CA ASN A 53 -11.64 8.28 0.74
C ASN A 53 -10.59 7.18 0.49
N VAL A 54 -10.91 5.94 0.85
CA VAL A 54 -9.98 4.81 0.69
C VAL A 54 -10.38 3.95 -0.49
N ILE A 55 -9.50 3.88 -1.49
CA ILE A 55 -9.69 3.18 -2.78
C ILE A 55 -8.86 1.88 -2.77
N PRO A 56 -9.51 0.70 -2.71
CA PRO A 56 -8.83 -0.58 -2.71
C PRO A 56 -8.66 -1.12 -4.14
N TYR A 57 -7.45 -1.53 -4.48
CA TYR A 57 -7.13 -2.26 -5.71
C TYR A 57 -6.73 -3.70 -5.32
N ILE A 58 -7.60 -4.65 -5.67
CA ILE A 58 -7.39 -6.09 -5.37
C ILE A 58 -6.68 -6.75 -6.57
N GLU A 59 -5.50 -6.24 -6.89
CA GLU A 59 -4.71 -6.69 -8.03
C GLU A 59 -3.22 -6.50 -7.76
N TYR A 60 -2.39 -7.24 -8.49
CA TYR A 60 -0.95 -7.02 -8.46
C TYR A 60 -0.62 -5.81 -9.34
N LEU A 61 0.28 -4.95 -8.84
CA LEU A 61 0.93 -3.98 -9.71
C LEU A 61 1.76 -4.71 -10.76
N ASN A 62 1.57 -4.30 -12.00
CA ASN A 62 2.27 -4.81 -13.16
C ASN A 62 2.46 -3.69 -14.19
N SER A 63 3.21 -3.96 -15.25
CA SER A 63 3.53 -2.96 -16.27
C SER A 63 2.32 -2.38 -17.01
N GLU A 64 1.18 -3.06 -17.00
CA GLU A 64 -0.04 -2.63 -17.69
C GLU A 64 -0.89 -1.67 -16.84
N ASN A 65 -0.85 -1.78 -15.50
CA ASN A 65 -1.71 -0.97 -14.61
C ASN A 65 -0.94 0.06 -13.76
N VAL A 66 0.38 -0.09 -13.59
CA VAL A 66 1.14 0.71 -12.62
C VAL A 66 1.11 2.21 -12.91
N MET A 67 1.17 2.60 -14.19
CA MET A 67 1.16 4.01 -14.58
C MET A 67 -0.20 4.65 -14.34
N ASP A 68 -1.28 3.95 -14.72
CA ASP A 68 -2.65 4.43 -14.55
C ASP A 68 -3.00 4.61 -13.07
N ILE A 69 -2.55 3.69 -12.21
CA ILE A 69 -2.77 3.80 -10.77
C ILE A 69 -1.93 4.95 -10.19
N ILE A 70 -0.63 5.01 -10.47
CA ILE A 70 0.27 6.01 -9.85
C ILE A 70 -0.08 7.44 -10.27
N SER A 71 -0.57 7.67 -11.50
CA SER A 71 -0.88 9.02 -11.97
C SER A 71 -1.94 9.75 -11.14
N GLU A 72 -2.85 8.99 -10.51
CA GLU A 72 -3.96 9.50 -9.70
C GLU A 72 -3.55 9.97 -8.29
N TYR A 73 -2.30 9.75 -7.89
CA TYR A 73 -1.82 10.07 -6.54
C TYR A 73 -0.67 11.08 -6.55
N ASP A 74 -0.53 11.84 -5.46
CA ASP A 74 0.52 12.84 -5.31
C ASP A 74 1.85 12.26 -4.78
N ILE A 75 1.77 11.24 -3.94
CA ILE A 75 2.90 10.59 -3.28
C ILE A 75 2.66 9.08 -3.29
N VAL A 76 3.70 8.31 -3.62
CA VAL A 76 3.66 6.85 -3.55
C VAL A 76 4.42 6.36 -2.32
N VAL A 77 3.84 5.41 -1.59
CA VAL A 77 4.51 4.73 -0.47
C VAL A 77 4.65 3.26 -0.82
N ASN A 78 5.89 2.77 -0.91
CA ASN A 78 6.16 1.39 -1.23
C ASN A 78 6.63 0.62 0.01
N GLY A 79 5.89 -0.45 0.33
CA GLY A 79 6.21 -1.42 1.38
C GLY A 79 6.38 -2.84 0.86
N CYS A 80 6.50 -3.03 -0.45
CA CYS A 80 6.60 -4.36 -1.05
C CYS A 80 7.94 -5.03 -0.70
N ASP A 81 7.91 -6.34 -0.52
CA ASP A 81 9.04 -7.16 -0.09
C ASP A 81 9.81 -7.82 -1.24
N ASN A 82 9.42 -7.55 -2.49
CA ASN A 82 10.06 -8.12 -3.68
C ASN A 82 10.71 -7.04 -4.57
N PHE A 83 11.89 -7.35 -5.09
CA PHE A 83 12.65 -6.46 -5.96
C PHE A 83 11.92 -6.05 -7.25
N PRO A 84 11.24 -6.96 -7.99
CA PRO A 84 10.57 -6.57 -9.23
C PRO A 84 9.54 -5.45 -9.03
N THR A 85 8.71 -5.53 -8.00
CA THR A 85 7.71 -4.49 -7.71
C THR A 85 8.39 -3.19 -7.26
N ARG A 86 9.44 -3.27 -6.43
CA ARG A 86 10.22 -2.11 -6.00
C ARG A 86 10.77 -1.31 -7.19
N TYR A 87 11.43 -1.98 -8.12
CA TYR A 87 11.99 -1.32 -9.31
C TYR A 87 10.90 -0.77 -10.23
N MET A 88 9.83 -1.54 -10.45
CA MET A 88 8.71 -1.11 -11.30
C MET A 88 8.01 0.14 -10.75
N VAL A 89 7.70 0.17 -9.45
CA VAL A 89 7.05 1.32 -8.81
C VAL A 89 7.98 2.52 -8.82
N ASN A 90 9.29 2.32 -8.57
CA ASN A 90 10.28 3.39 -8.67
C ASN A 90 10.32 3.98 -10.09
N ASP A 91 10.45 3.15 -11.12
CA ASP A 91 10.52 3.60 -12.51
C ASP A 91 9.24 4.33 -12.91
N ALA A 92 8.07 3.80 -12.54
CA ALA A 92 6.80 4.45 -12.78
C ALA A 92 6.67 5.82 -12.07
N CYS A 93 7.16 5.92 -10.83
CA CYS A 93 7.21 7.19 -10.09
C CYS A 93 8.14 8.21 -10.78
N VAL A 94 9.32 7.77 -11.23
CA VAL A 94 10.27 8.61 -12.00
C VAL A 94 9.62 9.11 -13.30
N PHE A 95 8.96 8.23 -14.06
CA PHE A 95 8.29 8.62 -15.30
C PHE A 95 7.09 9.55 -15.07
N ALA A 96 6.36 9.36 -13.98
CA ALA A 96 5.21 10.19 -13.61
C ALA A 96 5.60 11.49 -12.88
N GLY A 97 6.88 11.68 -12.52
CA GLY A 97 7.34 12.81 -11.72
C GLY A 97 6.72 12.83 -10.32
N LYS A 98 6.54 11.66 -9.71
CA LYS A 98 5.92 11.50 -8.38
C LYS A 98 6.98 11.07 -7.37
N PRO A 99 7.06 11.70 -6.19
CA PRO A 99 7.97 11.25 -5.14
C PRO A 99 7.53 9.89 -4.61
N ILE A 100 8.52 9.04 -4.30
CA ILE A 100 8.31 7.73 -3.69
C ILE A 100 9.01 7.65 -2.34
N VAL A 101 8.26 7.20 -1.33
CA VAL A 101 8.78 6.81 -0.02
C VAL A 101 8.89 5.28 0.01
N ASP A 102 10.11 4.76 -0.05
CA ASP A 102 10.38 3.33 -0.03
C ASP A 102 10.78 2.87 1.37
N GLY A 103 10.07 1.88 1.91
CA GLY A 103 10.36 1.27 3.20
C GLY A 103 10.57 -0.24 3.06
N SER A 104 11.63 -0.77 3.67
CA SER A 104 11.89 -2.21 3.76
C SER A 104 12.23 -2.63 5.18
N ILE A 105 11.95 -3.89 5.51
CA ILE A 105 12.34 -4.51 6.78
C ILE A 105 12.94 -5.88 6.50
N PHE A 106 14.10 -6.16 7.09
CA PHE A 106 14.74 -7.47 7.12
C PHE A 106 15.14 -7.83 8.55
N ARG A 107 14.42 -8.78 9.15
CA ARG A 107 14.58 -9.21 10.56
C ARG A 107 14.46 -8.04 11.54
N PHE A 108 15.61 -7.53 12.02
CA PHE A 108 15.71 -6.47 13.02
C PHE A 108 16.22 -5.15 12.42
N GLU A 109 16.46 -5.12 11.10
CA GLU A 109 16.91 -3.95 10.38
C GLU A 109 15.78 -3.43 9.49
N GLY A 110 15.57 -2.12 9.52
CA GLY A 110 14.65 -1.44 8.63
C GLY A 110 15.39 -0.35 7.86
N GLN A 111 14.96 -0.08 6.64
CA GLN A 111 15.47 1.02 5.83
C GLN A 111 14.30 1.83 5.31
N VAL A 112 14.49 3.15 5.26
CA VAL A 112 13.54 4.09 4.66
C VAL A 112 14.32 5.13 3.87
N THR A 113 13.90 5.35 2.63
CA THR A 113 14.50 6.32 1.73
C THR A 113 13.41 7.06 0.96
N ILE A 114 13.67 8.31 0.61
CA ILE A 114 12.82 9.12 -0.24
C ILE A 114 13.55 9.36 -1.55
N TYR A 115 12.89 9.08 -2.66
CA TYR A 115 13.37 9.45 -3.99
C TYR A 115 12.47 10.57 -4.54
N PRO A 116 13.05 11.71 -4.96
CA PRO A 116 12.30 12.86 -5.45
C PRO A 116 11.72 12.64 -6.85
#